data_AF-A0A4D4LFK0-F1
#
_entry.id   AF-A0A4D4LFK0-F1
#
_cell.length_a   1.000
_cell.length_b   1.000
_cell.length_c   1.000
_cell.angle_alpha   90.00
_cell.angle_beta   90.00
_cell.angle_gamma   90.00
#
_symmetry.space_group_name_H-M   'P 1'
#
loop_
_entity.id
_entity.type
_entity.pdbx_description
1 polymer ?
#
loop_
_entity_poly.entity_id
_entity_poly.type
_entity_poly.pdbx_seq_one_letter_code
_entity_poly.pdbx_strand_id
1 'polypeptide(L)'
;MLFRSGHLAHATEADTAYLDSLGLHTVFDFRNAADIKLEGPDVTLRGVRNVNLPLSDPADGAGFWRMVREGDLKTLRELLAEGRAEKRMIGSYRSIITTRLVEHGRILRDMAEDSSPVLMHCSAGKDRAGLSIAVTLLALGVDQEAIEADYLESAAAHRRYKIWRKGDPGTAPTPCRPRSWRCCCRCSTRAPNT
;
A
#
# COMPACT_ATOMS: atom_id res chain seq x y z
N MET A 1 -10.14 -12.93 4.63
CA MET A 1 -8.81 -12.96 3.97
C MET A 1 -8.41 -11.52 3.63
N LEU A 2 -7.13 -11.17 3.81
CA LEU A 2 -6.60 -9.80 3.67
C LEU A 2 -5.37 -9.81 2.75
N PHE A 3 -5.41 -9.00 1.69
CA PHE A 3 -4.35 -8.86 0.70
C PHE A 3 -3.80 -7.42 0.68
N ARG A 4 -2.55 -7.27 0.24
CA ARG A 4 -1.84 -5.99 0.11
C ARG A 4 -1.25 -5.84 -1.29
N SER A 5 -1.35 -4.64 -1.87
CA SER A 5 -0.65 -4.31 -3.12
C SER A 5 -0.35 -2.81 -3.24
N GLY A 6 0.38 -2.41 -4.28
CA GLY A 6 0.44 -1.02 -4.74
C GLY A 6 -0.80 -0.64 -5.55
N HIS A 7 -0.80 0.53 -6.17
CA HIS A 7 -1.95 1.00 -6.94
C HIS A 7 -2.26 0.09 -8.14
N LEU A 8 -3.52 0.04 -8.56
CA LEU A 8 -3.99 -0.84 -9.62
C LEU A 8 -4.19 -0.10 -10.96
N ALA A 9 -3.88 1.20 -11.02
CA ALA A 9 -4.06 2.04 -12.21
C ALA A 9 -3.36 1.54 -13.49
N HIS A 10 -2.32 0.71 -13.34
CA HIS A 10 -1.57 0.13 -14.47
C HIS A 10 -1.55 -1.40 -14.42
N ALA A 11 -2.51 -2.01 -13.73
CA ALA A 11 -2.65 -3.45 -13.71
C ALA A 11 -2.90 -3.96 -15.14
N THR A 12 -2.08 -4.93 -15.57
CA THR A 12 -2.20 -5.57 -16.87
C THR A 12 -3.35 -6.57 -16.88
N GLU A 13 -3.73 -7.07 -18.06
CA GLU A 13 -4.75 -8.13 -18.18
C GLU A 13 -4.40 -9.39 -17.36
N ALA A 14 -3.10 -9.70 -17.26
CA ALA A 14 -2.62 -10.80 -16.44
C ALA A 14 -2.79 -10.50 -14.94
N ASP A 15 -2.56 -9.26 -14.52
CA ASP A 15 -2.76 -8.83 -13.14
C ASP A 15 -4.26 -8.85 -12.78
N THR A 16 -5.13 -8.38 -13.68
CA THR A 16 -6.59 -8.42 -13.45
C THR A 16 -7.12 -9.85 -13.38
N ALA A 17 -6.66 -10.75 -14.27
CA ALA A 17 -7.04 -12.16 -14.22
C ALA A 17 -6.58 -12.82 -12.91
N TYR A 18 -5.40 -12.46 -12.40
CA TYR A 18 -4.93 -12.91 -11.10
C TYR A 18 -5.79 -12.35 -9.96
N LEU A 19 -6.09 -11.04 -9.96
CA LEU A 19 -6.93 -10.41 -8.95
C LEU A 19 -8.35 -11.00 -8.92
N ASP A 20 -8.93 -11.29 -10.08
CA ASP A 20 -10.23 -11.98 -10.20
C ASP A 20 -10.16 -13.38 -9.57
N SER A 21 -9.05 -14.10 -9.74
CA SER A 21 -8.87 -15.44 -9.15
C SER A 21 -8.82 -15.44 -7.61
N LEU A 22 -8.56 -14.28 -6.98
CA LEU A 22 -8.55 -14.14 -5.53
C LEU A 22 -9.98 -14.06 -4.93
N GLY A 23 -11.00 -13.89 -5.77
CA GLY A 23 -12.39 -13.77 -5.33
C GLY A 23 -12.60 -12.56 -4.42
N LEU A 24 -11.97 -11.43 -4.73
CA LEU A 24 -12.07 -10.21 -3.91
C LEU A 24 -13.52 -9.74 -3.83
N HIS A 25 -13.96 -9.44 -2.61
CA HIS A 25 -15.22 -8.74 -2.38
C HIS A 25 -15.01 -7.22 -2.43
N THR A 26 -13.96 -6.73 -1.76
CA THR A 26 -13.72 -5.28 -1.61
C THR A 26 -12.26 -4.91 -1.85
N VAL A 27 -12.04 -3.77 -2.51
CA VAL A 27 -10.76 -3.07 -2.61
C VAL A 27 -10.85 -1.76 -1.82
N PHE A 28 -9.93 -1.54 -0.89
CA PHE A 28 -9.76 -0.27 -0.21
C PHE A 28 -8.60 0.50 -0.84
N ASP A 29 -8.91 1.64 -1.48
CA ASP A 29 -7.93 2.56 -2.06
C ASP A 29 -7.64 3.70 -1.08
N PHE A 30 -6.44 3.75 -0.50
CA PHE A 30 -6.04 4.79 0.44
C PHE A 30 -5.39 6.02 -0.19
N ARG A 31 -5.36 6.10 -1.52
CA ARG A 31 -4.84 7.24 -2.26
C ARG A 31 -5.74 8.45 -2.12
N ASN A 32 -5.12 9.61 -2.09
CA ASN A 32 -5.85 10.88 -2.15
C ASN A 32 -6.00 11.34 -3.60
N ALA A 33 -6.75 12.43 -3.81
CA ALA A 33 -7.02 12.94 -5.16
C ALA A 33 -5.75 13.33 -5.95
N ALA A 34 -4.67 13.75 -5.28
CA ALA A 34 -3.41 14.09 -5.96
C ALA A 34 -2.66 12.84 -6.44
N ASP A 35 -2.68 11.76 -5.65
CA ASP A 35 -2.13 10.47 -6.05
C ASP A 35 -2.90 9.88 -7.24
N ILE A 36 -4.24 9.86 -7.17
CA ILE A 36 -5.10 9.35 -8.25
C ILE A 36 -4.92 10.17 -9.53
N LYS A 37 -4.80 11.50 -9.42
CA LYS A 37 -4.53 12.36 -10.57
C LYS A 37 -3.18 12.06 -11.23
N LEU A 38 -2.19 11.66 -10.43
CA LEU A 38 -0.84 11.39 -10.92
C LEU A 38 -0.70 9.99 -11.52
N GLU A 39 -1.22 8.98 -10.83
CA GLU A 39 -1.06 7.56 -11.17
C GLU A 39 -2.18 7.05 -12.10
N GLY A 40 -3.33 7.71 -12.09
CA GLY A 40 -4.55 7.27 -12.75
C GLY A 40 -5.51 6.56 -11.78
N PRO A 41 -6.79 6.45 -12.17
CA PRO A 41 -7.76 5.64 -11.45
C PRO A 41 -7.41 4.15 -11.59
N ASP A 42 -7.81 3.34 -10.61
CA ASP A 42 -7.63 1.89 -10.71
C ASP A 42 -8.42 1.29 -11.86
N VAL A 43 -7.90 0.16 -12.39
CA VAL A 43 -8.69 -0.70 -13.28
C VAL A 43 -9.95 -1.19 -12.56
N THR A 44 -11.04 -1.34 -13.30
CA THR A 44 -12.28 -1.89 -12.75
C THR A 44 -12.19 -3.41 -12.67
N LEU A 45 -12.40 -3.97 -11.48
CA LEU A 45 -12.49 -5.42 -11.25
C LEU A 45 -13.95 -5.85 -11.18
N ARG A 46 -14.29 -6.97 -11.80
CA ARG A 46 -15.69 -7.39 -11.97
C ARG A 46 -16.27 -7.92 -10.66
N GLY A 47 -17.37 -7.33 -10.21
CA GLY A 47 -18.06 -7.78 -8.99
C GLY A 47 -17.34 -7.41 -7.70
N VAL A 48 -16.31 -6.57 -7.78
CA VAL A 48 -15.52 -6.10 -6.63
C VAL A 48 -15.93 -4.67 -6.29
N ARG A 49 -16.23 -4.42 -5.02
CA ARG A 49 -16.53 -3.08 -4.52
C ARG A 49 -15.23 -2.30 -4.31
N ASN A 50 -15.02 -1.20 -5.04
CA ASN A 50 -13.91 -0.27 -4.77
C ASN A 50 -14.37 0.84 -3.80
N VAL A 51 -13.62 1.01 -2.70
CA VAL A 51 -13.90 2.00 -1.65
C VAL A 51 -12.67 2.89 -1.48
N ASN A 52 -12.76 4.13 -1.96
CA ASN A 52 -11.72 5.11 -1.73
C ASN A 52 -11.84 5.71 -0.31
N LEU A 53 -10.79 5.56 0.50
CA LEU A 53 -10.66 6.07 1.87
C LEU A 53 -9.30 6.76 2.02
N PRO A 54 -9.13 8.01 1.56
CA PRO A 54 -7.85 8.70 1.63
C PRO A 54 -7.28 8.78 3.04
N LEU A 55 -6.05 8.29 3.24
CA LEU A 55 -5.37 8.34 4.54
C LEU A 55 -4.37 9.50 4.68
N SER A 56 -4.42 10.46 3.76
CA SER A 56 -3.63 11.69 3.79
C SER A 56 -4.35 12.78 3.02
N ASP A 57 -4.14 14.04 3.40
CA ASP A 57 -4.68 15.15 2.60
C ASP A 57 -3.77 15.43 1.39
N PRO A 58 -4.33 15.84 0.23
CA PRO A 58 -3.53 16.20 -0.95
C PRO A 58 -2.49 17.29 -0.69
N ALA A 59 -2.72 18.16 0.30
CA ALA A 59 -1.80 19.22 0.69
C ALA A 59 -0.62 18.69 1.52
N ASP A 60 -0.77 17.54 2.19
CA ASP A 60 0.20 17.02 3.14
C ASP A 60 1.50 16.62 2.45
N GLY A 61 2.53 17.45 2.66
CA GLY A 61 3.82 17.24 2.04
C GLY A 61 3.79 17.31 0.53
N ALA A 62 2.80 17.96 -0.11
CA ALA A 62 2.70 18.04 -1.57
C ALA A 62 3.98 18.55 -2.23
N GLY A 63 4.58 19.61 -1.68
CA GLY A 63 5.86 20.15 -2.14
C GLY A 63 7.02 19.18 -1.96
N PHE A 64 7.03 18.45 -0.84
CA PHE A 64 8.03 17.42 -0.57
C PHE A 64 7.90 16.25 -1.55
N TRP A 65 6.70 15.72 -1.77
CA TRP A 65 6.47 14.61 -2.69
C TRP A 65 6.75 15.00 -4.15
N ARG A 66 6.45 16.25 -4.53
CA ARG A 66 6.89 16.79 -5.82
C ARG A 66 8.42 16.79 -5.92
N MET A 67 9.12 17.28 -4.91
CA MET A 67 10.58 17.27 -4.85
C MET A 67 11.17 15.85 -4.87
N VAL A 68 10.58 14.89 -4.17
CA VAL A 68 11.06 13.49 -4.20
C VAL A 68 10.97 12.90 -5.61
N ARG A 69 9.93 13.26 -6.37
CA ARG A 69 9.71 12.77 -7.74
C ARG A 69 10.56 13.50 -8.77
N GLU A 70 10.59 14.82 -8.70
CA GLU A 70 11.14 15.70 -9.75
C GLU A 70 12.50 16.30 -9.40
N GLY A 71 12.88 16.29 -8.12
CA GLY A 71 14.11 16.92 -7.63
C GLY A 71 15.36 16.11 -7.91
N ASP A 72 16.48 16.82 -7.95
CA ASP A 72 17.81 16.23 -8.11
C ASP A 72 18.20 15.36 -6.92
N LEU A 73 18.91 14.26 -7.21
CA LEU A 73 19.32 13.27 -6.21
C LEU A 73 20.26 13.84 -5.15
N LYS A 74 21.15 14.77 -5.52
CA LYS A 74 22.09 15.39 -4.58
C LYS A 74 21.32 16.29 -3.62
N THR A 75 20.47 17.16 -4.15
CA THR A 75 19.59 18.01 -3.33
C THR A 75 18.71 17.19 -2.40
N LEU A 76 18.13 16.08 -2.90
CA LEU A 76 17.28 15.22 -2.07
C LEU A 76 18.06 14.56 -0.94
N ARG A 77 19.28 14.06 -1.22
CA ARG A 77 20.15 13.47 -0.19
C ARG A 77 20.49 14.48 0.90
N GLU A 78 20.87 15.69 0.52
CA GLU A 78 21.17 16.77 1.47
C GLU A 78 19.95 17.11 2.31
N LEU A 79 18.78 17.29 1.70
CA LEU A 79 17.55 17.64 2.43
C LEU A 79 17.05 16.52 3.34
N LEU A 80 17.31 15.26 2.99
CA LEU A 80 16.88 14.09 3.74
C LEU A 80 17.93 13.54 4.73
N ALA A 81 19.15 14.10 4.72
CA ALA A 81 20.24 13.71 5.62
C ALA A 81 19.93 13.98 7.10
N GLU A 82 20.82 13.52 7.97
CA GLU A 82 20.81 13.84 9.42
C GLU A 82 19.48 13.45 10.10
N GLY A 83 18.90 12.33 9.67
CA GLY A 83 17.64 11.81 10.22
C GLY A 83 16.39 12.62 9.85
N ARG A 84 16.49 13.63 8.97
CA ARG A 84 15.32 14.42 8.53
C ARG A 84 14.28 13.57 7.81
N ALA A 85 14.72 12.59 6.99
CA ALA A 85 13.83 11.62 6.36
C ALA A 85 13.03 10.82 7.40
N GLU A 86 13.74 10.26 8.37
CA GLU A 86 13.15 9.44 9.43
C GLU A 86 12.14 10.24 10.26
N LYS A 87 12.54 11.42 10.77
CA LYS A 87 11.66 12.30 11.53
C LYS A 87 10.39 12.66 10.76
N ARG A 88 10.53 12.92 9.45
CA ARG A 88 9.38 13.21 8.59
C ARG A 88 8.45 12.01 8.46
N MET A 89 8.99 10.82 8.23
CA MET A 89 8.19 9.59 8.12
C MET A 89 7.50 9.25 9.44
N ILE A 90 8.18 9.38 10.58
CA ILE A 90 7.59 9.21 11.92
C ILE A 90 6.40 10.16 12.10
N GLY A 91 6.58 11.45 11.76
CA GLY A 91 5.50 12.43 11.82
C GLY A 91 4.31 12.07 10.94
N SER A 92 4.59 11.63 9.71
CA SER A 92 3.55 11.19 8.77
C SER A 92 2.79 9.95 9.28
N TYR A 93 3.49 8.95 9.83
CA TYR A 93 2.87 7.72 10.33
C TYR A 93 1.99 8.00 11.54
N ARG A 94 2.49 8.83 12.46
CA ARG A 94 1.70 9.28 13.62
C ARG A 94 0.43 9.99 13.16
N SER A 95 0.56 10.92 12.22
CA SER A 95 -0.58 11.67 11.68
C SER A 95 -1.63 10.74 11.05
N ILE A 96 -1.23 9.77 10.23
CA ILE A 96 -2.16 8.79 9.63
C ILE A 96 -2.99 8.11 10.73
N ILE A 97 -2.33 7.57 11.76
CA ILE A 97 -3.02 6.85 12.84
C ILE A 97 -3.90 7.78 13.69
N THR A 98 -3.41 8.96 14.06
CA THR A 98 -4.13 9.83 15.00
C THR A 98 -5.23 10.66 14.34
N THR A 99 -5.16 10.91 13.03
CA THR A 99 -6.13 11.78 12.32
C THR A 99 -7.13 11.01 11.47
N ARG A 100 -6.85 9.75 11.11
CA ARG A 100 -7.72 8.91 10.24
C ARG A 100 -8.43 7.79 10.99
N LEU A 101 -8.76 8.03 12.25
CA LEU A 101 -9.44 7.06 13.12
C LEU A 101 -10.80 6.64 12.56
N VAL A 102 -11.52 7.56 11.91
CA VAL A 102 -12.83 7.29 11.31
C VAL A 102 -12.69 6.32 10.14
N GLU A 103 -11.70 6.53 9.27
CA GLU A 103 -11.39 5.69 8.13
C GLU A 103 -10.92 4.30 8.58
N HIS A 104 -10.00 4.23 9.54
CA HIS A 104 -9.58 2.96 10.13
C HIS A 104 -10.75 2.20 10.77
N GLY A 105 -11.61 2.89 11.53
CA GLY A 105 -12.81 2.29 12.11
C GLY A 105 -13.81 1.80 11.07
N ARG A 106 -13.94 2.52 9.94
CA ARG A 106 -14.78 2.09 8.81
C ARG A 106 -14.24 0.82 8.16
N ILE A 107 -12.92 0.74 7.93
CA ILE A 107 -12.29 -0.47 7.37
C ILE A 107 -12.61 -1.69 8.24
N LEU A 108 -12.43 -1.58 9.56
CA LEU A 108 -12.69 -2.69 10.49
C LEU A 108 -14.18 -3.09 10.50
N ARG A 109 -15.10 -2.12 10.47
CA ARG A 109 -16.55 -2.41 10.37
C ARG A 109 -16.90 -3.11 9.06
N ASP A 110 -16.50 -2.55 7.92
CA ASP A 110 -16.78 -3.15 6.61
C ASP A 110 -16.23 -4.60 6.57
N MET A 111 -15.03 -4.85 7.11
CA MET A 111 -14.45 -6.20 7.19
C MET A 111 -15.20 -7.15 8.13
N ALA A 112 -15.84 -6.65 9.19
CA ALA A 112 -16.63 -7.46 10.11
C ALA A 112 -18.03 -7.81 9.56
N GLU A 113 -18.55 -7.01 8.63
CA GLU A 113 -19.86 -7.19 7.98
C GLU A 113 -19.75 -8.00 6.66
N ASP A 114 -18.93 -9.05 6.64
CA ASP A 114 -18.73 -9.97 5.50
C ASP A 114 -18.17 -9.36 4.21
N SER A 115 -17.51 -8.20 4.24
CA SER A 115 -16.89 -7.61 3.04
C SER A 115 -15.55 -8.27 2.62
N SER A 116 -15.29 -9.52 3.03
CA SER A 116 -14.04 -10.26 2.77
C SER A 116 -14.23 -11.31 1.67
N PRO A 117 -13.23 -11.59 0.81
CA PRO A 117 -11.82 -11.15 0.88
C PRO A 117 -11.58 -9.69 0.51
N VAL A 118 -10.63 -9.04 1.19
CA VAL A 118 -10.29 -7.63 0.96
C VAL A 118 -8.87 -7.46 0.41
N LEU A 119 -8.69 -6.45 -0.45
CA LEU A 119 -7.38 -5.95 -0.84
C LEU A 119 -7.23 -4.50 -0.39
N MET A 120 -6.16 -4.21 0.33
CA MET A 120 -5.80 -2.85 0.75
C MET A 120 -4.60 -2.36 -0.06
N HIS A 121 -4.70 -1.16 -0.62
CA HIS A 121 -3.58 -0.54 -1.32
C HIS A 121 -3.49 0.96 -1.11
N CYS A 122 -2.35 1.51 -1.52
CA CYS A 122 -2.13 2.93 -1.70
C CYS A 122 -1.29 3.09 -2.97
N SER A 123 -0.46 4.13 -3.08
CA SER A 123 0.50 4.27 -4.20
C SER A 123 1.46 3.08 -4.29
N ALA A 124 2.35 2.93 -3.29
CA ALA A 124 3.38 1.88 -3.30
C ALA A 124 2.96 0.61 -2.55
N GLY A 125 1.83 0.63 -1.83
CA GLY A 125 1.39 -0.50 -1.00
C GLY A 125 2.22 -0.72 0.26
N LYS A 126 3.08 0.23 0.62
CA LYS A 126 4.00 0.13 1.76
C LYS A 126 3.45 0.83 3.00
N ASP A 127 3.35 2.16 2.94
CA ASP A 127 3.19 2.96 4.17
C ASP A 127 1.72 3.00 4.64
N ARG A 128 0.84 3.67 3.90
CA ARG A 128 -0.60 3.77 4.23
C ARG A 128 -1.29 2.41 4.30
N ALA A 129 -1.04 1.54 3.32
CA ALA A 129 -1.60 0.19 3.30
C ALA A 129 -1.04 -0.69 4.43
N GLY A 130 0.28 -0.66 4.66
CA GLY A 130 0.92 -1.42 5.73
C GLY A 130 0.45 -0.98 7.11
N LEU A 131 0.25 0.32 7.35
CA LEU A 131 -0.30 0.83 8.61
C LEU A 131 -1.73 0.35 8.85
N SER A 132 -2.61 0.43 7.84
CA SER A 132 -3.99 -0.08 7.96
C SER A 132 -4.04 -1.59 8.22
N ILE A 133 -3.16 -2.35 7.57
CA ILE A 133 -3.03 -3.80 7.81
C ILE A 133 -2.54 -4.06 9.23
N ALA A 134 -1.52 -3.34 9.70
CA ALA A 134 -1.01 -3.46 11.06
C ALA A 134 -2.12 -3.17 12.10
N VAL A 135 -2.89 -2.09 11.92
CA VAL A 135 -4.06 -1.78 12.77
C VAL A 135 -5.08 -2.92 12.75
N THR A 136 -5.35 -3.50 11.58
CA THR A 136 -6.29 -4.62 11.44
C THR A 136 -5.79 -5.87 12.16
N LEU A 137 -4.52 -6.22 11.99
CA LEU A 137 -3.91 -7.38 12.65
C LEU A 137 -3.83 -7.21 14.17
N LEU A 138 -3.54 -5.99 14.65
CA LEU A 138 -3.61 -5.66 16.07
C LEU A 138 -5.02 -5.85 16.63
N ALA A 139 -6.05 -5.40 15.90
CA ALA A 139 -7.45 -5.58 16.31
C ALA A 139 -7.86 -7.07 16.36
N LEU A 140 -7.23 -7.92 15.54
CA LEU A 140 -7.43 -9.37 15.53
C LEU A 140 -6.58 -10.11 16.59
N GLY A 141 -5.77 -9.40 17.38
CA GLY A 141 -4.92 -9.99 18.41
C GLY A 141 -3.72 -10.78 17.88
N VAL A 142 -3.27 -10.48 16.65
CA VAL A 142 -2.05 -11.09 16.08
C VAL A 142 -0.82 -10.57 16.83
N ASP A 143 0.15 -11.45 17.01
CA ASP A 143 1.40 -11.12 17.69
C ASP A 143 2.16 -9.97 17.00
N GLN A 144 2.72 -9.06 17.81
CA GLN A 144 3.38 -7.86 17.31
C GLN A 144 4.57 -8.17 16.40
N GLU A 145 5.35 -9.20 16.70
CA GLU A 145 6.54 -9.57 15.92
C GLU A 145 6.13 -10.05 14.52
N ALA A 146 5.01 -10.76 14.42
CA ALA A 146 4.45 -11.18 13.14
C ALA A 146 3.93 -9.99 12.31
N ILE A 147 3.34 -8.99 12.97
CA ILE A 147 2.87 -7.75 12.31
C ILE A 147 4.05 -6.95 11.77
N GLU A 148 5.11 -6.81 12.58
CA GLU A 148 6.33 -6.12 12.16
C GLU A 148 7.01 -6.84 10.99
N ALA A 149 7.08 -8.18 11.04
CA ALA A 149 7.62 -8.98 9.95
C ALA A 149 6.83 -8.79 8.64
N ASP A 150 5.49 -8.81 8.68
CA ASP A 150 4.66 -8.51 7.50
C ASP A 150 4.89 -7.08 6.99
N TYR A 151 4.96 -6.11 7.89
CA TYR A 151 5.16 -4.72 7.53
C TYR A 151 6.51 -4.52 6.81
N LEU A 152 7.59 -5.08 7.36
CA LEU A 152 8.95 -4.96 6.81
C LEU A 152 9.12 -5.69 5.47
N GLU A 153 8.35 -6.74 5.21
CA GLU A 153 8.37 -7.46 3.93
C GLU A 153 8.02 -6.55 2.74
N SER A 154 7.21 -5.52 2.95
CA SER A 154 6.91 -4.51 1.91
C SER A 154 8.14 -3.68 1.48
N ALA A 155 9.18 -3.60 2.33
CA ALA A 155 10.42 -2.91 2.03
C ALA A 155 11.53 -3.84 1.49
N ALA A 156 11.27 -5.15 1.42
CA ALA A 156 12.22 -6.13 0.93
C ALA A 156 12.65 -5.80 -0.51
N ALA A 157 13.91 -6.08 -0.85
CA ALA A 157 14.50 -5.69 -2.14
C ALA A 157 13.69 -6.17 -3.35
N HIS A 158 13.07 -7.35 -3.25
CA HIS A 158 12.26 -7.96 -4.30
C HIS A 158 10.86 -7.35 -4.44
N ARG A 159 10.42 -6.52 -3.49
CA ARG A 159 9.13 -5.80 -3.50
C ARG A 159 9.29 -4.29 -3.67
N ARG A 160 10.51 -3.80 -3.90
CA ARG A 160 10.75 -2.37 -4.07
C ARG A 160 9.99 -1.84 -5.29
N TYR A 161 9.03 -0.98 -5.01
CA TYR A 161 8.33 -0.20 -6.01
C TYR A 161 9.33 0.66 -6.80
N LYS A 162 9.25 0.60 -8.13
CA LYS A 162 10.12 1.40 -9.00
C LYS A 162 9.60 2.83 -9.04
N ILE A 163 10.42 3.77 -8.58
CA ILE A 163 10.16 5.20 -8.75
C ILE A 163 10.76 5.61 -10.09
N TRP A 164 9.90 6.05 -11.02
CA TRP A 164 10.33 6.57 -12.31
C TRP A 164 10.55 8.07 -12.22
N ARG A 165 11.72 8.55 -12.66
CA ARG A 165 12.01 9.99 -12.75
C ARG A 165 12.08 10.46 -14.19
N LYS A 166 11.76 11.74 -14.39
CA LYS A 166 11.86 12.39 -15.68
C LYS A 166 13.36 12.45 -16.07
N GLY A 167 13.75 11.67 -17.08
CA GLY A 167 15.14 11.58 -17.57
C GLY A 167 15.81 10.21 -17.39
N ASP A 168 15.16 9.22 -16.77
CA ASP A 168 15.69 7.85 -16.74
C ASP A 168 15.69 7.25 -18.16
N PRO A 169 16.82 6.67 -18.63
CA PRO A 169 16.89 6.04 -19.96
C PRO A 169 16.08 4.74 -19.94
N GLY A 170 14.82 4.81 -20.37
CA GLY A 170 13.89 3.69 -20.39
C GLY A 170 12.44 4.14 -20.51
N THR A 171 12.11 4.82 -21.61
CA THR A 171 10.75 5.29 -21.96
C THR A 171 9.82 4.13 -22.38
N ALA A 172 9.59 3.16 -21.48
CA ALA A 172 8.46 2.25 -21.52
C ALA A 172 8.27 1.58 -20.14
N PRO A 173 7.03 1.53 -19.58
CA PRO A 173 6.76 0.74 -18.39
C PRO A 173 7.03 -0.74 -18.71
N THR A 174 8.09 -1.29 -18.13
CA THR A 174 8.35 -2.73 -18.23
C THR A 174 7.43 -3.45 -17.23
N PRO A 175 6.54 -4.35 -17.67
CA PRO A 175 5.62 -5.05 -16.77
C PRO A 175 6.41 -5.84 -15.72
N CYS A 176 5.88 -5.87 -14.49
CA CYS A 176 6.38 -6.71 -13.40
C CYS A 176 6.55 -8.15 -13.91
N ARG A 177 7.79 -8.65 -13.95
CA ARG A 177 8.05 -10.00 -14.47
C ARG A 177 7.54 -11.07 -13.49
N PRO A 178 7.01 -12.20 -13.98
CA PRO A 178 6.18 -13.12 -13.17
C PRO A 178 6.94 -14.07 -12.25
N ARG A 179 8.23 -13.86 -11.95
CA ARG A 179 9.08 -14.93 -11.39
C ARG A 179 9.18 -15.00 -9.86
N SER A 180 8.46 -14.19 -9.08
CA SER A 180 8.53 -14.27 -7.60
C SER A 180 7.19 -14.42 -6.86
N TRP A 181 6.11 -14.81 -7.53
CA TRP A 181 4.77 -14.96 -6.92
C TRP A 181 4.59 -16.18 -5.99
N ARG A 182 5.67 -16.83 -5.55
CA ARG A 182 5.63 -17.84 -4.48
C ARG A 182 6.08 -17.17 -3.18
N CYS A 183 5.14 -16.57 -2.45
CA CYS A 183 5.14 -16.41 -0.97
C CYS A 183 4.26 -15.23 -0.55
N CYS A 184 2.96 -15.28 -0.84
CA CYS A 184 1.98 -14.41 -0.17
C CYS A 184 0.86 -15.19 0.56
N CYS A 185 1.05 -16.50 0.76
CA CYS A 185 0.19 -17.30 1.63
C CYS A 185 1.05 -18.15 2.57
N ARG A 186 1.32 -17.65 3.76
CA ARG A 186 1.53 -18.49 4.94
C ARG A 186 0.71 -17.90 6.08
N CYS A 187 -0.61 -18.05 5.99
CA CYS A 187 -1.43 -18.09 7.20
C CYS A 187 -0.96 -19.29 8.03
N SER A 188 -0.50 -19.02 9.24
CA SER A 188 -0.20 -20.04 10.23
C SER A 188 -1.50 -20.71 10.69
N THR A 189 -1.96 -21.74 9.98
CA THR A 189 -2.82 -22.75 10.60
C THR A 189 -1.93 -23.62 11.48
N ARG A 190 -1.77 -23.22 12.75
CA ARG A 190 -1.33 -24.14 13.80
C ARG A 190 -2.51 -25.08 14.06
N ALA A 191 -2.40 -26.33 13.61
CA ALA A 191 -3.35 -27.37 13.98
C ALA A 191 -3.27 -27.61 15.51
N PRO A 192 -4.39 -27.93 16.19
CA PRO A 192 -4.35 -28.36 17.58
C PRO A 192 -3.74 -29.77 17.66
N ASN A 193 -2.70 -29.93 18.48
CA ASN A 193 -2.21 -31.25 18.87
C ASN A 193 -3.26 -31.93 19.76
N THR A 194 -3.76 -33.07 19.29
CA THR A 194 -4.13 -34.21 20.14
C THR A 194 -2.89 -34.88 20.70
#